data_AF-A0A3N5DIH7-F1
#
_entry.id   AF-A0A3N5DIH7-F1
#
_cell.length_a   1.000
_cell.length_b   1.000
_cell.length_c   1.000
_cell.angle_alpha   90.00
_cell.angle_beta   90.00
_cell.angle_gamma   90.00
#
_symmetry.space_group_name_H-M   'P 1'
#
loop_
_entity.id
_entity.type
_entity.pdbx_description
1 polymer ?
#
loop_
_entity_poly.entity_id
_entity_poly.type
_entity_poly.pdbx_seq_one_letter_code
_entity_poly.pdbx_strand_id
1 'polypeptide(L)' 'MINILFLFGGIVLILFSANWMVEGASALAKKIGISDMVVGLTIVSFGTSAPELAVSIFSALKGTTDIAIGNI' A
#
# COMPACT_ATOMS: atom_id res chain seq x y z
N MET A 1 16.82 18.28 9.60
CA MET A 1 15.43 18.54 10.02
C MET A 1 14.42 18.27 8.90
N ILE A 2 14.55 18.90 7.72
CA ILE A 2 13.59 18.76 6.61
C ILE A 2 13.41 17.31 6.11
N ASN A 3 14.50 16.52 6.05
CA ASN A 3 14.45 15.12 5.62
C ASN A 3 13.62 14.24 6.58
N ILE A 4 13.66 14.53 7.88
CA ILE A 4 12.85 13.82 8.88
C ILE A 4 11.37 14.15 8.64
N LEU A 5 11.07 15.41 8.32
CA LEU A 5 9.71 15.84 7.97
C LEU A 5 9.19 15.11 6.73
N PHE A 6 10.01 15.00 5.69
CA PHE A 6 9.65 14.24 4.47
C PHE A 6 9.51 12.74 4.73
N LEU A 7 10.35 12.16 5.59
CA LEU A 7 10.24 10.76 5.96
C LEU A 7 8.89 10.47 6.64
N PHE A 8 8.57 11.20 7.71
CA PHE A 8 7.30 11.02 8.42
C PHE A 8 6.10 11.39 7.55
N GLY A 9 6.17 12.48 6.79
CA GLY A 9 5.12 12.88 5.86
C GLY A 9 4.86 11.82 4.80
N GLY A 10 5.91 11.23 4.21
CA GLY A 10 5.80 10.17 3.22
C GLY A 10 5.19 8.89 3.79
N ILE A 11 5.60 8.48 4.99
CA ILE A 11 5.02 7.32 5.69
C ILE A 11 3.53 7.54 5.96
N VAL A 12 3.14 8.71 6.47
CA VAL A 12 1.73 9.01 6.72
C VAL A 12 0.93 8.98 5.41
N LEU A 13 1.45 9.61 4.35
CA LEU A 13 0.77 9.64 3.05
C LEU A 13 0.58 8.24 2.46
N ILE A 14 1.58 7.37 2.52
CA ILE A 14 1.48 6.02 1.94
C ILE A 14 0.51 5.13 2.72
N LEU A 15 0.49 5.23 4.05
CA LEU A 15 -0.42 4.46 4.90
C LEU A 15 -1.87 4.91 4.71
N PHE A 16 -2.13 6.21 4.70
CA PHE A 16 -3.48 6.74 4.53
C PHE A 16 -4.02 6.49 3.12
N SER A 17 -3.20 6.68 2.09
CA SER A 17 -3.62 6.42 0.70
C SER A 17 -3.95 4.95 0.47
N ALA A 18 -3.16 4.01 1.02
CA ALA A 18 -3.47 2.59 0.96
C ALA A 18 -4.81 2.27 1.64
N ASN A 19 -5.06 2.81 2.83
CA ASN A 19 -6.34 2.61 3.54
C ASN A 19 -7.54 3.13 2.73
N TRP A 20 -7.46 4.35 2.21
CA TRP A 20 -8.54 4.93 1.38
C TRP A 20 -8.75 4.15 0.08
N MET A 21 -7.69 3.65 -0.54
CA MET A 21 -7.80 2.78 -1.70
C MET A 21 -8.57 1.49 -1.37
N VAL A 22 -8.23 0.83 -0.26
CA VAL A 22 -8.90 -0.40 0.19
C VAL A 22 -10.36 -0.15 0.49
N GLU A 23 -10.67 0.89 1.25
CA GLU A 23 -12.05 1.25 1.61
C GLU A 23 -12.89 1.56 0.37
N GLY A 24 -12.37 2.39 -0.54
CA GLY A 24 -13.04 2.77 -1.78
C GLY A 24 -13.28 1.58 -2.70
N ALA A 25 -12.25 0.76 -2.95
CA ALA A 25 -12.34 -0.43 -3.79
C ALA A 25 -13.29 -1.48 -3.18
N SER A 26 -13.21 -1.69 -1.86
CA SER A 26 -14.07 -2.61 -1.13
C SER A 26 -15.54 -2.16 -1.17
N ALA A 27 -15.80 -0.87 -1.00
CA ALA A 27 -17.15 -0.31 -1.08
C ALA A 27 -17.76 -0.49 -2.49
N LEU A 28 -16.96 -0.29 -3.55
CA LEU A 28 -17.38 -0.54 -4.93
C LEU A 28 -17.69 -2.02 -5.16
N ALA A 29 -16.80 -2.93 -4.74
CA ALA A 29 -16.98 -4.37 -4.89
C ALA A 29 -18.25 -4.88 -4.18
N LYS A 30 -18.52 -4.38 -2.96
CA LYS A 30 -19.74 -4.73 -2.21
C LYS A 30 -21.00 -4.20 -2.90
N LYS A 31 -20.96 -2.99 -3.48
CA LYS A 31 -22.10 -2.41 -4.23
C LYS A 31 -22.50 -3.23 -5.45
N ILE A 32 -21.55 -3.92 -6.08
CA ILE A 32 -21.82 -4.79 -7.24
C ILE A 32 -22.08 -6.26 -6.84
N GLY A 33 -22.22 -6.56 -5.54
CA GLY A 33 -22.62 -7.88 -5.04
C GLY A 33 -21.48 -8.88 -4.84
N ILE A 34 -20.21 -8.45 -4.82
CA ILE A 34 -19.09 -9.34 -4.48
C ILE A 34 -19.13 -9.67 -2.98
N SER A 35 -18.92 -10.94 -2.64
CA SER A 35 -18.92 -11.41 -1.26
C SER A 35 -17.75 -10.86 -0.44
N ASP A 36 -17.97 -10.66 0.86
CA ASP A 36 -16.92 -10.17 1.78
C ASP A 36 -15.69 -11.08 1.79
N MET A 37 -15.87 -12.39 1.58
CA MET A 37 -14.76 -13.35 1.47
C MET A 37 -13.86 -13.04 0.28
N VAL A 38 -14.43 -12.78 -0.90
CA VAL A 38 -13.65 -12.44 -2.09
C VAL A 38 -12.97 -11.09 -1.92
N VAL A 39 -13.66 -10.09 -1.36
CA VAL A 39 -13.09 -8.77 -1.05
C VAL A 39 -11.90 -8.90 -0.08
N GLY A 40 -12.05 -9.70 0.99
CA GLY A 40 -10.98 -9.94 1.97
C GLY A 40 -9.77 -10.63 1.36
N LEU A 41 -10.00 -11.66 0.55
CA LEU A 41 -8.93 -12.45 -0.09
C LEU A 41 -8.21 -11.70 -1.22
N THR A 42 -8.79 -10.64 -1.76
CA THR A 42 -8.23 -9.91 -2.91
C THR A 42 -7.88 -8.45 -2.60
N ILE A 43 -8.88 -7.61 -2.33
CA ILE A 43 -8.71 -6.17 -2.17
C ILE A 43 -7.99 -5.85 -0.86
N VAL A 44 -8.45 -6.45 0.25
CA VAL A 44 -7.88 -6.18 1.57
C VAL A 44 -6.45 -6.73 1.66
N SER A 45 -6.26 -7.99 1.27
CA SER A 45 -4.93 -8.64 1.27
C SER A 45 -3.91 -7.89 0.41
N PHE A 46 -4.32 -7.40 -0.78
CA PHE A 46 -3.45 -6.62 -1.63
C PHE A 46 -3.16 -5.23 -1.04
N GLY A 47 -4.18 -4.58 -0.50
CA GLY A 47 -4.04 -3.24 0.06
C GLY A 47 -3.17 -3.15 1.30
N THR A 48 -3.14 -4.20 2.13
CA THR A 48 -2.22 -4.28 3.28
C THR A 48 -0.75 -4.40 2.87
N SER A 49 -0.46 -4.85 1.65
CA SER A 49 0.90 -4.96 1.11
C SER A 49 1.24 -3.87 0.09
N ALA A 50 0.32 -2.93 -0.16
CA ALA A 50 0.50 -1.87 -1.14
C ALA A 50 1.61 -0.88 -0.76
N PRO A 51 1.75 -0.43 0.51
CA PRO A 51 2.89 0.39 0.94
C PRO A 51 4.23 -0.30 0.69
N GLU A 52 4.34 -1.57 1.05
CA GLU A 52 5.53 -2.39 0.91
C GLU A 52 5.89 -2.55 -0.56
N LEU A 53 4.91 -2.89 -1.41
CA LEU A 53 5.11 -2.99 -2.85
C LEU A 53 5.63 -1.67 -3.45
N ALA A 54 5.07 -0.54 -3.05
CA ALA A 54 5.53 0.77 -3.50
C ALA A 54 6.98 1.03 -3.07
N VAL A 55 7.33 0.80 -1.81
CA VAL A 55 8.70 0.96 -1.30
C VAL A 55 9.69 0.04 -2.02
N SER A 56 9.33 -1.23 -2.23
CA SER A 56 10.18 -2.20 -2.95
C SER A 56 10.40 -1.80 -4.41
N ILE A 57 9.35 -1.36 -5.12
CA ILE A 57 9.47 -0.89 -6.52
C ILE A 57 10.36 0.34 -6.60
N PHE A 58 10.12 1.37 -5.76
CA PHE A 58 10.94 2.58 -5.78
C PHE A 58 12.40 2.31 -5.41
N SER A 59 12.65 1.38 -4.48
CA SER A 59 14.00 0.99 -4.07
C SER A 59 14.72 0.21 -5.17
N ALA A 60 14.03 -0.69 -5.87
CA ALA A 60 14.58 -1.41 -7.01
C ALA A 60 14.94 -0.45 -8.16
N LEU A 61 14.05 0.51 -8.47
CA LEU A 61 14.29 1.52 -9.51
C LEU A 61 15.45 2.47 -9.19
N LYS A 62 15.73 2.71 -7.90
CA LYS A 62 16.86 3.52 -7.45
C LYS A 62 18.18 2.75 -7.37
N GLY A 63 18.19 1.45 -7.68
CA GLY A 63 19.37 0.59 -7.56
C GLY A 63 19.72 0.22 -6.11
N THR A 64 18.85 0.51 -5.14
CA THR A 64 19.00 0.12 -3.74
C THR A 64 18.27 -1.20 -3.49
N THR A 65 18.70 -2.26 -4.18
CA THR A 65 18.04 -3.57 -4.18
C THR A 65 18.01 -4.23 -2.81
N ASP A 66 18.99 -3.95 -1.94
CA ASP A 66 19.02 -4.45 -0.56
C ASP A 66 17.79 -4.00 0.25
N ILE A 67 17.34 -2.76 0.05
CA ILE A 67 16.12 -2.22 0.67
C ILE A 67 14.88 -2.91 0.08
N ALA A 68 14.88 -3.13 -1.24
CA ALA A 68 13.75 -3.79 -1.90
C ALA A 68 13.55 -5.24 -1.41
N ILE A 69 14.65 -5.98 -1.21
CA ILE A 69 14.63 -7.36 -0.69
C ILE A 69 14.29 -7.38 0.80
N GLY A 70 14.86 -6.47 1.61
CA GLY A 70 14.60 -6.44 3.05
C GLY A 70 13.19 -5.98 3.44
N ASN A 71 12.42 -5.44 2.50
CA ASN A 71 11.06 -4.94 2.69
C ASN A 71 9.97 -5.97 2.33
N ILE A 72 10.35 -7.10 1.73
CA ILE A 72 9.47 -8.23 1.39
C ILE A 72 9.61 -9.31 2.46
#